data_AF-A0AAD6BGS9-F1
#
_entry.id   AF-A0AAD6BGS9-F1
#
_cell.length_a   1.000
_cell.length_b   1.000
_cell.length_c   1.000
_cell.angle_alpha   90.00
_cell.angle_beta   90.00
_cell.angle_gamma   90.00
#
_symmetry.space_group_name_H-M   'P 1'
#
loop_
_entity.id
_entity.type
_entity.pdbx_description
1 polymer ?
#
loop_
_entity_poly.entity_id
_entity_poly.type
_entity_poly.pdbx_seq_one_letter_code
_entity_poly.pdbx_strand_id
1 'polypeptide(L)'
;MDDLGIKKQNWDVKETELFLEILKDLDMKKCLDGRKVRNNKLFKVAHRRMTAAGYHRTVDQLKFRWKLLKSAYYKCKREPNLPATTKIQGWWRYEKTMIAIMESRHPLLEAGVNSVRNDEVPEDSDGEASMLHWPQPCPDNTAQNLGLIIKMDPEMDSQLKIGFIGAGNMAFGIAKGILSGNALPANIKVSAPSSRNLGRFQELGVAVTHSNEEVVSWSDLVFVVVKSHLVAPVLTEISEHVTERHIIVSVAAGVTLATVEELLPENSVAIRLMPNLPCLVQEGALLFARGSHAKQEDGVLLRSLLHRCGLVEEGPEAWIDIHTGLSGSGVAFVYLFAEALAEGAVKMGMPSALAHSIASQTVLGAGKLLRESGKHPAQLRSEVCTPGGTTIYGLHTLEQGGLRAATMSAVESATERARELGRK
;
A
#
# COMPACT_ATOMS: atom_id res chain seq x y z
N MET A 1 -28.65 25.75 17.20
CA MET A 1 -27.62 26.63 16.59
C MET A 1 -26.66 25.69 15.91
N ASP A 2 -26.61 25.68 14.58
CA ASP A 2 -25.71 24.81 13.81
C ASP A 2 -24.32 25.46 13.74
N ASP A 3 -23.36 24.84 14.40
CA ASP A 3 -21.93 25.17 14.34
C ASP A 3 -21.35 24.73 13.00
N LEU A 4 -21.52 25.58 12.00
CA LEU A 4 -20.67 25.84 10.84
C LEU A 4 -21.40 26.95 10.09
N GLY A 5 -21.09 28.20 10.43
CA GLY A 5 -21.78 29.42 10.00
C GLY A 5 -21.79 29.68 8.49
N ILE A 6 -22.45 28.83 7.72
CA ILE A 6 -22.85 29.06 6.34
C ILE A 6 -24.38 29.06 6.34
N LYS A 7 -24.97 30.25 6.55
CA LYS A 7 -26.40 30.50 6.35
C LYS A 7 -26.83 29.84 5.04
N LYS A 8 -28.02 29.21 4.98
CA LYS A 8 -28.71 28.87 3.72
C LYS A 8 -28.71 30.13 2.84
N GLN A 9 -27.77 30.23 1.91
CA GLN A 9 -27.69 31.39 1.03
C GLN A 9 -28.75 31.18 -0.03
N ASN A 10 -29.70 32.12 -0.11
CA ASN A 10 -30.68 32.15 -1.20
C ASN A 10 -29.91 32.46 -2.49
N TRP A 11 -29.90 31.48 -3.40
CA TRP A 11 -29.48 31.66 -4.77
C TRP A 11 -30.72 31.96 -5.58
N ASP A 12 -30.70 33.07 -6.31
CA ASP A 12 -31.78 33.29 -7.24
C ASP A 12 -31.65 32.35 -8.46
N VAL A 13 -32.74 32.31 -9.21
CA VAL A 13 -32.89 31.40 -10.33
C VAL A 13 -31.94 31.75 -11.47
N LYS A 14 -31.85 33.04 -11.83
CA LYS A 14 -31.03 33.53 -12.94
C LYS A 14 -29.54 33.37 -12.62
N GLU A 15 -29.18 33.59 -11.36
CA GLU A 15 -27.85 33.35 -10.81
C GLU A 15 -27.44 31.88 -10.98
N THR A 16 -28.35 30.94 -10.71
CA THR A 16 -28.07 29.51 -10.83
C THR A 16 -27.96 29.07 -12.30
N GLU A 17 -28.81 29.59 -13.19
CA GLU A 17 -28.77 29.30 -14.63
C GLU A 17 -27.45 29.79 -15.25
N LEU A 18 -27.07 31.04 -14.95
CA LEU A 18 -25.81 31.61 -15.43
C LEU A 18 -24.60 30.81 -14.94
N PHE A 19 -24.61 30.41 -13.67
CA PHE A 19 -23.54 29.59 -13.10
C PHE A 19 -23.38 28.27 -13.86
N LEU A 20 -24.47 27.59 -14.19
CA LEU A 20 -24.43 26.33 -14.93
C LEU A 20 -23.97 26.50 -16.38
N GLU A 21 -24.41 27.54 -17.08
CA GLU A 21 -23.91 27.83 -18.44
C GLU A 21 -22.41 28.14 -18.42
N ILE A 22 -21.91 28.90 -17.43
CA ILE A 22 -20.47 29.12 -17.26
C ILE A 22 -19.72 27.80 -17.07
N LEU A 23 -20.25 26.87 -16.27
CA LEU A 23 -19.60 25.57 -16.07
C LEU A 23 -19.63 24.70 -17.33
N LYS A 24 -20.72 24.76 -18.10
CA LYS A 24 -20.86 24.09 -19.39
C LYS A 24 -19.83 24.60 -20.41
N ASP A 25 -19.67 25.92 -20.52
CA ASP A 25 -18.68 26.57 -21.40
C ASP A 25 -17.23 26.22 -21.03
N LEU A 26 -16.98 25.97 -19.74
CA LEU A 26 -15.64 25.64 -19.24
C LEU A 26 -15.29 24.14 -19.40
N ASP A 27 -16.12 23.35 -20.08
CA ASP A 27 -15.94 21.91 -20.35
C ASP A 27 -15.54 21.13 -19.08
N MET A 28 -16.41 21.25 -18.07
CA MET A 28 -16.12 20.85 -16.70
C MET A 28 -15.84 19.34 -16.51
N LYS A 29 -16.09 18.52 -17.54
CA LYS A 29 -15.78 17.08 -17.55
C LYS A 29 -14.28 16.79 -17.56
N LYS A 30 -13.43 17.64 -18.16
CA LYS A 30 -11.96 17.49 -18.11
C LYS A 30 -11.36 17.53 -16.69
N CYS A 31 -12.14 17.93 -15.69
CA CYS A 31 -11.73 17.99 -14.29
C CYS A 31 -12.32 16.88 -13.39
N LEU A 32 -13.00 15.88 -13.96
CA LEU A 32 -13.44 14.71 -13.20
C LEU A 32 -12.37 13.58 -13.11
N ASP A 33 -11.26 13.69 -13.85
CA ASP A 33 -10.18 12.68 -13.87
C ASP A 33 -8.84 13.11 -13.23
N GLY A 34 -8.80 14.07 -12.29
CA GLY A 34 -7.54 14.27 -11.57
C GLY A 34 -7.43 15.37 -10.54
N ARG A 35 -6.96 14.96 -9.35
CA ARG A 35 -6.35 15.73 -8.22
C ARG A 35 -7.07 17.00 -7.75
N LYS A 36 -7.19 17.17 -6.42
CA LYS A 36 -7.80 18.34 -5.70
C LYS A 36 -7.39 19.74 -6.23
N VAL A 37 -6.26 19.89 -6.91
CA VAL A 37 -5.67 21.17 -7.34
C VAL A 37 -6.29 21.73 -8.65
N ARG A 38 -6.75 20.89 -9.59
CA ARG A 38 -7.33 21.35 -10.88
C ARG A 38 -8.68 22.07 -10.70
N ASN A 39 -9.48 21.62 -9.74
CA ASN A 39 -10.81 22.18 -9.46
C ASN A 39 -10.75 23.66 -9.02
N ASN A 40 -9.71 24.08 -8.30
CA ASN A 40 -9.64 25.45 -7.77
C ASN A 40 -9.42 26.51 -8.87
N LYS A 41 -8.74 26.17 -9.98
CA LYS A 41 -8.53 27.11 -11.10
C LYS A 41 -9.82 27.37 -11.87
N LEU A 42 -10.64 26.35 -12.11
CA LEU A 42 -11.93 26.50 -12.77
C LEU A 42 -12.91 27.35 -11.96
N PHE A 43 -13.05 27.08 -10.66
CA PHE A 43 -13.94 27.90 -9.82
C PHE A 43 -13.45 29.35 -9.65
N LYS A 44 -12.14 29.62 -9.80
CA LYS A 44 -11.63 31.00 -9.91
C LYS A 44 -12.03 31.68 -11.22
N VAL A 45 -12.08 30.95 -12.34
CA VAL A 45 -12.59 31.49 -13.62
C VAL A 45 -14.09 31.72 -13.54
N ALA A 46 -14.85 30.77 -12.99
CA ALA A 46 -16.29 30.92 -12.78
C ALA A 46 -16.60 32.10 -11.85
N HIS A 47 -15.83 32.27 -10.77
CA HIS A 47 -15.94 33.43 -9.87
C HIS A 47 -15.79 34.77 -10.61
N ARG A 48 -14.78 34.90 -11.47
CA ARG A 48 -14.59 36.12 -12.28
C ARG A 48 -15.75 36.37 -13.23
N ARG A 49 -16.26 35.34 -13.92
CA ARG A 49 -17.39 35.47 -14.84
C ARG A 49 -18.71 35.81 -14.13
N MET A 50 -18.98 35.19 -12.98
CA MET A 50 -20.14 35.50 -12.14
C MET A 50 -20.08 36.96 -11.63
N THR A 51 -18.89 37.40 -11.19
CA THR A 51 -18.66 38.78 -10.71
C THR A 51 -18.87 39.80 -11.83
N ALA A 52 -18.40 39.51 -13.05
CA ALA A 52 -18.60 40.38 -14.22
C ALA A 52 -20.08 40.53 -14.62
N ALA A 53 -20.92 39.54 -14.27
CA ALA A 53 -22.36 39.57 -14.49
C ALA A 53 -23.16 40.15 -13.30
N GLY A 54 -22.49 40.73 -12.30
CA GLY A 54 -23.12 41.36 -11.13
C GLY A 54 -23.42 40.41 -9.96
N TYR A 55 -22.98 39.15 -10.00
CA TYR A 55 -23.19 38.17 -8.94
C TYR A 55 -21.91 37.94 -8.12
N HIS A 56 -21.88 38.49 -6.91
CA HIS A 56 -20.71 38.45 -6.03
C HIS A 56 -20.72 37.20 -5.12
N ARG A 57 -20.25 36.06 -5.65
CA ARG A 57 -20.11 34.80 -4.89
C ARG A 57 -18.66 34.40 -4.73
N THR A 58 -18.26 33.97 -3.53
CA THR A 58 -16.89 33.47 -3.31
C THR A 58 -16.66 32.14 -4.04
N VAL A 59 -15.40 31.81 -4.29
CA VAL A 59 -15.00 30.52 -4.91
C VAL A 59 -15.56 29.32 -4.12
N ASP A 60 -15.58 29.40 -2.79
CA ASP A 60 -16.08 28.31 -1.95
C ASP A 60 -17.61 28.24 -1.93
N GLN A 61 -18.32 29.37 -2.06
CA GLN A 61 -19.77 29.38 -2.28
C GLN A 61 -20.16 28.72 -3.61
N LEU A 62 -19.38 28.96 -4.68
CA LEU A 62 -19.57 28.33 -5.97
C LEU A 62 -19.33 26.81 -5.91
N LYS A 63 -18.27 26.37 -5.21
CA LYS A 63 -17.99 24.94 -4.98
C LYS A 63 -19.13 24.28 -4.19
N PHE A 64 -19.61 24.94 -3.14
CA PHE A 64 -20.70 24.43 -2.31
C PHE A 64 -22.00 24.32 -3.11
N ARG A 65 -22.33 25.34 -3.92
CA ARG A 65 -23.49 25.32 -4.81
C ARG A 65 -23.41 24.19 -5.84
N TRP A 66 -22.23 24.01 -6.46
CA TRP A 66 -21.98 22.89 -7.37
C TRP A 66 -22.16 21.53 -6.68
N LYS A 67 -21.66 21.37 -5.45
CA LYS A 67 -21.83 20.13 -4.65
C LYS A 67 -23.32 19.81 -4.44
N LEU A 68 -24.14 20.81 -4.11
CA LEU A 68 -25.58 20.63 -3.92
C LEU A 68 -26.29 20.24 -5.21
N LEU A 69 -26.00 20.93 -6.32
CA LEU A 69 -26.60 20.62 -7.63
C LEU A 69 -26.16 19.21 -8.11
N LYS A 70 -24.88 18.88 -8.00
CA LYS A 70 -24.36 17.54 -8.32
C LYS A 70 -25.02 16.45 -7.47
N SER A 71 -25.20 16.70 -6.17
CA SER A 71 -25.87 15.75 -5.27
C SER A 71 -27.33 15.52 -5.65
N ALA A 72 -28.05 16.56 -6.06
CA ALA A 72 -29.43 16.46 -6.53
C ALA A 72 -29.53 15.68 -7.86
N TYR A 73 -28.60 15.90 -8.80
CA TYR A 73 -28.49 15.11 -10.04
C TYR A 73 -28.36 13.61 -9.78
N TYR A 74 -27.39 13.20 -8.95
CA TYR A 74 -27.18 11.78 -8.65
C TYR A 74 -28.28 11.15 -7.79
N LYS A 75 -29.00 11.95 -7.00
CA LYS A 75 -30.17 11.47 -6.27
C LYS A 75 -31.31 11.15 -7.26
N CYS A 76 -31.58 12.04 -8.21
CA CYS A 76 -32.60 11.81 -9.23
C CYS A 76 -32.24 10.67 -10.20
N LYS A 77 -30.97 10.50 -10.58
CA LYS A 77 -30.52 9.41 -11.47
C LYS A 77 -30.65 8.01 -10.83
N ARG A 78 -30.56 7.91 -9.49
CA ARG A 78 -30.67 6.65 -8.74
C ARG A 78 -32.12 6.23 -8.45
N GLU A 79 -33.05 7.17 -8.46
CA GLU A 79 -34.46 6.95 -8.09
C GLU A 79 -35.42 7.59 -9.13
N PRO A 80 -35.56 6.97 -10.33
CA PRO A 80 -36.34 7.54 -11.43
C PRO A 80 -37.85 7.67 -11.12
N ASN A 81 -38.39 6.84 -10.21
CA ASN A 81 -39.83 6.74 -9.94
C ASN A 81 -40.35 7.59 -8.75
N LEU A 82 -39.54 8.49 -8.17
CA LEU A 82 -40.01 9.32 -7.05
C LEU A 82 -41.03 10.41 -7.50
N PRO A 83 -42.16 10.60 -6.79
CA PRO A 83 -43.14 11.66 -7.07
C PRO A 83 -42.52 13.06 -7.05
N ALA A 84 -42.95 13.91 -7.98
CA ALA A 84 -42.40 15.26 -8.21
C ALA A 84 -42.43 16.19 -6.98
N THR A 85 -43.23 15.87 -5.96
CA THR A 85 -43.51 16.71 -4.80
C THR A 85 -42.54 16.53 -3.62
N THR A 86 -41.67 15.52 -3.61
CA THR A 86 -40.70 15.29 -2.50
C THR A 86 -39.22 15.52 -2.88
N LYS A 87 -38.99 16.02 -4.10
CA LYS A 87 -37.65 16.34 -4.62
C LYS A 87 -37.42 17.85 -4.48
N ILE A 88 -36.22 18.25 -4.05
CA ILE A 88 -35.78 19.64 -3.82
C ILE A 88 -36.48 20.60 -4.81
N GLN A 89 -37.31 21.52 -4.30
CA GLN A 89 -38.00 22.53 -5.11
C GLN A 89 -37.00 23.20 -6.08
N GLY A 90 -37.27 23.12 -7.38
CA GLY A 90 -36.50 23.82 -8.41
C GLY A 90 -35.39 23.01 -9.09
N TRP A 91 -35.12 21.76 -8.71
CA TRP A 91 -34.07 20.94 -9.37
C TRP A 91 -34.31 20.70 -10.87
N TRP A 92 -35.53 20.31 -11.23
CA TRP A 92 -35.94 19.96 -12.61
C TRP A 92 -35.65 21.08 -13.61
N ARG A 93 -35.70 22.33 -13.15
CA ARG A 93 -35.39 23.52 -13.96
C ARG A 93 -33.98 23.47 -14.54
N TYR A 94 -33.05 22.81 -13.84
CA TYR A 94 -31.65 22.73 -14.21
C TYR A 94 -31.27 21.39 -14.82
N GLU A 95 -32.21 20.45 -14.93
CA GLU A 95 -31.95 19.06 -15.31
C GLU A 95 -31.30 18.94 -16.69
N LYS A 96 -31.84 19.63 -17.70
CA LYS A 96 -31.30 19.61 -19.07
C LYS A 96 -29.86 20.12 -19.13
N THR A 97 -29.57 21.25 -18.51
CA THR A 97 -28.22 21.84 -18.47
C THR A 97 -27.27 20.97 -17.67
N MET A 98 -27.72 20.39 -16.55
CA MET A 98 -26.94 19.45 -15.74
C MET A 98 -26.62 18.16 -16.50
N ILE A 99 -27.58 17.57 -17.23
CA ILE A 99 -27.33 16.43 -18.10
C ILE A 99 -26.32 16.81 -19.18
N ALA A 100 -26.47 17.97 -19.83
CA ALA A 100 -25.51 18.43 -20.84
C ALA A 100 -24.08 18.60 -20.28
N ILE A 101 -23.93 19.12 -19.05
CA ILE A 101 -22.63 19.26 -18.37
C ILE A 101 -22.05 17.88 -17.99
N MET A 102 -22.90 16.97 -17.53
CA MET A 102 -22.48 15.69 -16.94
C MET A 102 -22.28 14.58 -18.00
N GLU A 103 -22.98 14.67 -19.14
CA GLU A 103 -23.07 13.61 -20.15
C GLU A 103 -22.49 14.01 -21.52
N SER A 104 -21.93 15.22 -21.68
CA SER A 104 -21.23 15.61 -22.92
C SER A 104 -20.14 14.60 -23.30
N ARG A 105 -20.18 14.08 -24.54
CA ARG A 105 -19.15 13.27 -25.19
C ARG A 105 -18.54 14.09 -26.33
N HIS A 106 -17.22 14.06 -26.51
CA HIS A 106 -16.56 14.61 -27.70
C HIS A 106 -16.37 13.50 -28.75
N PRO A 107 -16.61 13.77 -30.04
CA PRO A 107 -16.38 12.82 -31.13
C PRO A 107 -14.88 12.71 -31.45
N LEU A 108 -14.15 11.82 -30.78
CA LEU A 108 -12.80 11.39 -31.17
C LEU A 108 -12.51 9.93 -30.74
N LEU A 109 -13.51 9.05 -30.86
CA LEU A 109 -13.35 7.60 -30.66
C LEU A 109 -14.18 6.79 -31.67
N GLU A 110 -14.39 7.33 -32.87
CA GLU A 110 -14.86 6.56 -34.03
C GLU A 110 -13.82 6.64 -35.14
N ALA A 111 -12.83 5.74 -35.08
CA ALA A 111 -12.01 5.34 -36.21
C ALA A 111 -11.43 3.94 -35.93
N GLY A 112 -11.97 2.93 -36.63
CA GLY A 112 -11.50 1.55 -36.70
C GLY A 112 -12.13 0.64 -35.65
N VAL A 113 -12.92 -0.39 -35.95
CA VAL A 113 -12.96 -1.24 -37.15
C VAL A 113 -14.40 -1.72 -37.38
N ASN A 114 -14.78 -1.75 -38.65
CA ASN A 114 -16.04 -2.21 -39.18
C ASN A 114 -16.37 -3.67 -38.81
N SER A 115 -17.68 -3.88 -38.71
CA SER A 115 -18.43 -5.12 -38.79
C SER A 115 -17.85 -6.22 -39.68
N VAL A 116 -17.84 -7.45 -39.16
CA VAL A 116 -18.41 -8.60 -39.89
C VAL A 116 -19.36 -9.30 -38.93
N ARG A 117 -20.66 -9.23 -39.25
CA ARG A 117 -21.65 -10.20 -38.79
C ARG A 117 -21.36 -11.51 -39.52
N ASN A 118 -21.33 -12.62 -38.79
CA ASN A 118 -21.84 -13.88 -39.32
C ASN A 118 -22.60 -14.56 -38.18
N ASP A 119 -23.86 -14.84 -38.48
CA ASP A 119 -24.74 -15.71 -37.73
C ASP A 119 -24.16 -17.13 -37.70
N GLU A 120 -24.29 -17.79 -36.55
CA GLU A 120 -24.67 -19.20 -36.36
C GLU A 120 -24.32 -19.61 -34.92
N VAL A 121 -25.36 -19.86 -34.13
CA VAL A 121 -25.26 -20.47 -32.79
C VAL A 121 -25.53 -21.97 -32.96
N PRO A 122 -24.59 -22.85 -32.58
CA PRO A 122 -24.94 -24.18 -32.11
C PRO A 122 -24.97 -24.17 -30.58
N GLU A 123 -26.10 -24.62 -30.02
CA GLU A 123 -26.16 -25.14 -28.66
C GLU A 123 -25.13 -26.27 -28.53
N ASP A 124 -24.26 -26.21 -27.51
CA ASP A 124 -23.81 -27.43 -26.84
C ASP A 124 -23.11 -27.17 -25.50
N SER A 125 -23.65 -27.87 -24.49
CA SER A 125 -22.99 -28.54 -23.37
C SER A 125 -22.35 -27.73 -22.23
N ASP A 126 -22.74 -28.16 -21.03
CA ASP A 126 -22.24 -27.81 -19.70
C ASP A 126 -20.70 -27.87 -19.63
N GLY A 127 -20.07 -26.69 -19.51
CA GLY A 127 -18.66 -26.55 -19.18
C GLY A 127 -18.52 -25.98 -17.77
N GLU A 128 -18.19 -26.83 -16.80
CA GLU A 128 -17.74 -26.39 -15.47
C GLU A 128 -16.65 -25.32 -15.62
N ALA A 129 -16.92 -24.14 -15.09
CA ALA A 129 -15.90 -23.11 -14.93
C ALA A 129 -14.83 -23.65 -13.97
N SER A 130 -13.75 -24.18 -14.55
CA SER A 130 -12.52 -24.53 -13.83
C SER A 130 -12.10 -23.35 -12.97
N MET A 131 -12.35 -23.46 -11.66
CA MET A 131 -11.80 -22.54 -10.67
C MET A 131 -10.29 -22.66 -10.78
N LEU A 132 -9.63 -21.62 -11.28
CA LEU A 132 -8.20 -21.42 -11.09
C LEU A 132 -7.87 -21.73 -9.62
N HIS A 133 -7.17 -22.84 -9.38
CA HIS A 133 -6.75 -23.23 -8.05
C HIS A 133 -6.01 -22.04 -7.42
N TRP A 134 -6.59 -21.47 -6.36
CA TRP A 134 -5.85 -20.56 -5.49
C TRP A 134 -4.56 -21.28 -5.12
N PRO A 135 -3.38 -20.64 -5.24
CA PRO A 135 -2.17 -21.26 -4.75
C PRO A 135 -2.46 -21.67 -3.31
N GLN A 136 -2.43 -22.98 -3.06
CA GLN A 136 -2.37 -23.46 -1.70
C GLN A 136 -1.22 -22.68 -1.05
N PRO A 137 -1.32 -22.26 0.22
CA PRO A 137 -0.13 -21.77 0.92
C PRO A 137 1.00 -22.72 0.56
N CYS A 138 2.12 -22.19 0.03
CA CYS A 138 3.22 -22.99 -0.53
C CYS A 138 3.36 -24.23 0.34
N PRO A 139 3.12 -25.44 -0.21
CA PRO A 139 2.75 -26.63 0.55
C PRO A 139 3.68 -26.71 1.73
N ASP A 140 3.14 -26.51 2.93
CA ASP A 140 3.83 -26.13 4.17
C ASP A 140 5.28 -26.56 4.11
N ASN A 141 6.10 -25.73 3.45
CA ASN A 141 7.40 -26.21 3.04
C ASN A 141 8.20 -26.36 4.32
N THR A 142 7.78 -25.70 5.40
CA THR A 142 7.87 -26.05 6.81
C THR A 142 8.13 -27.52 7.11
N ALA A 143 7.55 -28.55 6.49
CA ALA A 143 7.91 -29.96 6.79
C ALA A 143 9.20 -30.45 6.07
N GLN A 144 9.38 -30.12 4.79
CA GLN A 144 10.63 -30.42 4.04
C GLN A 144 11.79 -29.47 4.44
N ASN A 145 11.44 -28.23 4.75
CA ASN A 145 12.24 -27.16 5.33
C ASN A 145 12.49 -27.40 6.80
N LEU A 146 11.58 -27.97 7.61
CA LEU A 146 11.93 -28.52 8.94
C LEU A 146 12.97 -29.62 8.72
N GLY A 147 12.81 -30.46 7.71
CA GLY A 147 13.85 -31.44 7.34
C GLY A 147 15.22 -30.83 6.97
N LEU A 148 15.28 -29.59 6.45
CA LEU A 148 16.53 -28.86 6.16
C LEU A 148 17.02 -27.99 7.34
N ILE A 149 16.10 -27.39 8.10
CA ILE A 149 16.31 -26.61 9.34
C ILE A 149 16.78 -27.54 10.46
N ILE A 150 16.27 -28.78 10.53
CA ILE A 150 16.70 -29.85 11.44
C ILE A 150 18.01 -30.51 10.95
N LYS A 151 18.35 -30.40 9.66
CA LYS A 151 19.63 -30.88 9.11
C LYS A 151 20.77 -29.87 9.25
N MET A 152 20.49 -28.60 9.53
CA MET A 152 21.51 -27.67 9.97
C MET A 152 21.78 -27.93 11.44
N ASP A 153 23.05 -28.20 11.74
CA ASP A 153 23.51 -28.57 13.07
C ASP A 153 23.09 -27.47 14.10
N PRO A 154 22.34 -27.81 15.16
CA PRO A 154 22.01 -26.88 16.24
C PRO A 154 23.23 -26.18 16.84
N GLU A 155 24.42 -26.78 16.71
CA GLU A 155 25.69 -26.19 17.14
C GLU A 155 26.14 -25.02 16.24
N MET A 156 25.83 -25.03 14.95
CA MET A 156 26.27 -24.01 13.99
C MET A 156 25.57 -22.65 14.20
N ASP A 157 24.33 -22.66 14.67
CA ASP A 157 23.53 -21.46 14.96
C ASP A 157 24.00 -20.75 16.26
N SER A 158 24.69 -21.48 17.14
CA SER A 158 25.15 -20.96 18.44
C SER A 158 26.40 -20.08 18.37
N GLN A 159 27.13 -20.11 17.25
CA GLN A 159 28.40 -19.37 17.08
C GLN A 159 28.35 -18.25 16.03
N LEU A 160 27.37 -18.27 15.11
CA LEU A 160 27.28 -17.30 14.02
C LEU A 160 27.24 -15.86 14.55
N LYS A 161 28.14 -15.01 14.06
CA LYS A 161 28.24 -13.60 14.47
C LYS A 161 27.46 -12.70 13.51
N ILE A 162 26.49 -11.96 14.05
CA ILE A 162 25.56 -11.15 13.28
C ILE A 162 25.79 -9.66 13.57
N GLY A 163 26.19 -8.93 12.53
CA GLY A 163 26.45 -7.51 12.57
C GLY A 163 25.29 -6.70 12.00
N PHE A 164 25.01 -5.54 12.61
CA PHE A 164 24.12 -4.53 12.04
C PHE A 164 24.86 -3.21 11.89
N ILE A 165 24.95 -2.72 10.66
CA ILE A 165 25.37 -1.35 10.38
C ILE A 165 24.12 -0.47 10.30
N GLY A 166 23.92 0.35 11.33
CA GLY A 166 22.75 1.20 11.49
C GLY A 166 21.79 0.68 12.56
N ALA A 167 21.56 1.47 13.60
CA ALA A 167 20.67 1.15 14.72
C ALA A 167 19.22 1.65 14.51
N GLY A 168 18.70 1.61 13.29
CA GLY A 168 17.35 2.08 12.92
C GLY A 168 16.22 1.16 13.39
N ASN A 169 14.95 1.57 13.24
CA ASN A 169 13.79 0.74 13.61
C ASN A 169 13.80 -0.62 12.91
N MET A 170 14.25 -0.67 11.65
CA MET A 170 14.30 -1.92 10.93
C MET A 170 15.36 -2.88 11.50
N ALA A 171 16.56 -2.38 11.79
CA ALA A 171 17.60 -3.17 12.45
C ALA A 171 17.11 -3.72 13.80
N PHE A 172 16.39 -2.91 14.57
CA PHE A 172 15.83 -3.34 15.84
C PHE A 172 14.76 -4.42 15.69
N GLY A 173 13.85 -4.29 14.72
CA GLY A 173 12.83 -5.30 14.44
C GLY A 173 13.44 -6.65 14.04
N ILE A 174 14.43 -6.61 13.14
CA ILE A 174 15.16 -7.80 12.68
C ILE A 174 15.95 -8.44 13.83
N ALA A 175 16.74 -7.65 14.57
CA ALA A 175 17.52 -8.15 15.71
C ALA A 175 16.61 -8.81 16.76
N LYS A 176 15.47 -8.19 17.09
CA LYS A 176 14.49 -8.76 18.02
C LYS A 176 13.93 -10.10 17.53
N GLY A 177 13.69 -10.24 16.22
CA GLY A 177 13.24 -11.51 15.63
C GLY A 177 14.29 -12.59 15.74
N ILE A 178 15.52 -12.28 15.33
CA ILE A 178 16.67 -13.20 15.43
C ILE A 178 16.86 -13.68 16.87
N LEU A 179 16.82 -12.79 17.87
CA LEU A 179 16.93 -13.15 19.28
C LEU A 179 15.80 -14.05 19.77
N SER A 180 14.57 -13.88 19.26
CA SER A 180 13.45 -14.78 19.57
C SER A 180 13.55 -16.16 18.88
N GLY A 181 14.51 -16.31 17.96
CA GLY A 181 14.83 -17.53 17.22
C GLY A 181 15.93 -18.38 17.85
N ASN A 182 16.34 -18.07 19.09
CA ASN A 182 17.41 -18.72 19.88
C ASN A 182 18.83 -18.19 19.65
N ALA A 183 19.03 -17.13 18.85
CA ALA A 183 20.31 -16.45 18.79
C ALA A 183 20.63 -15.77 20.14
N LEU A 184 21.88 -15.89 20.60
CA LEU A 184 22.32 -15.23 21.83
C LEU A 184 22.57 -13.74 21.58
N PRO A 185 22.23 -12.84 22.52
CA PRO A 185 22.59 -11.42 22.41
C PRO A 185 24.09 -11.17 22.22
N ALA A 186 24.93 -12.02 22.80
CA ALA A 186 26.40 -11.98 22.65
C ALA A 186 26.88 -12.31 21.21
N ASN A 187 26.00 -12.81 20.35
CA ASN A 187 26.27 -13.07 18.94
C ASN A 187 25.76 -11.96 18.02
N ILE A 188 25.22 -10.87 18.58
CA ILE A 188 24.81 -9.70 17.81
C ILE A 188 25.66 -8.49 18.19
N LYS A 189 26.10 -7.73 17.18
CA LYS A 189 26.75 -6.43 17.36
C LYS A 189 26.12 -5.37 16.45
N VAL A 190 25.93 -4.16 16.97
CA VAL A 190 25.26 -3.06 16.24
C VAL A 190 26.12 -1.80 16.26
N SER A 191 26.31 -1.17 15.09
CA SER A 191 26.92 0.16 14.98
C SER A 191 25.90 1.26 14.69
N ALA A 192 26.18 2.46 15.19
CA ALA A 192 25.52 3.69 14.75
C ALA A 192 26.41 4.91 15.01
N PRO A 193 26.31 5.98 14.21
CA PRO A 193 27.11 7.19 14.41
C PRO A 193 26.73 8.00 15.67
N SER A 194 25.58 7.70 16.29
CA SER A 194 25.14 8.36 17.53
C SER A 194 24.50 7.36 18.48
N SER A 195 24.58 7.62 19.78
CA SER A 195 24.06 6.72 20.83
C SER A 195 22.53 6.75 20.96
N ARG A 196 21.83 7.63 20.22
CA ARG A 196 20.39 7.88 20.33
C ARG A 196 19.53 6.61 20.30
N ASN A 197 19.89 5.65 19.46
CA ASN A 197 19.14 4.41 19.28
C ASN A 197 19.86 3.18 19.83
N LEU A 198 21.06 3.32 20.41
CA LEU A 198 21.84 2.18 20.89
C LEU A 198 21.28 1.61 22.20
N GLY A 199 20.70 2.46 23.07
CA GLY A 199 20.17 2.05 24.37
C GLY A 199 19.20 0.86 24.30
N ARG A 200 18.26 0.87 23.35
CA ARG A 200 17.30 -0.23 23.17
C ARG A 200 17.94 -1.56 22.75
N PHE A 201 19.13 -1.55 22.12
CA PHE A 201 19.87 -2.77 21.80
C PHE A 201 20.63 -3.26 23.04
N GLN A 202 21.21 -2.35 23.82
CA GLN A 202 21.86 -2.68 25.08
C GLN A 202 20.86 -3.29 26.09
N GLU A 203 19.61 -2.81 26.11
CA GLU A 203 18.51 -3.42 26.89
C GLU A 203 18.22 -4.88 26.51
N LEU A 204 18.54 -5.28 25.28
CA LEU A 204 18.45 -6.66 24.81
C LEU A 204 19.73 -7.48 25.09
N GLY A 205 20.74 -6.88 25.73
CA GLY A 205 22.05 -7.51 25.96
C GLY A 205 22.96 -7.55 24.73
N VAL A 206 22.63 -6.79 23.68
CA VAL A 206 23.37 -6.76 22.41
C VAL A 206 24.55 -5.80 22.52
N ALA A 207 25.70 -6.22 21.99
CA ALA A 207 26.89 -5.37 21.94
C ALA A 207 26.70 -4.20 20.97
N VAL A 208 27.14 -3.00 21.36
CA VAL A 208 27.00 -1.81 20.53
C VAL A 208 28.34 -1.11 20.35
N THR A 209 28.55 -0.48 19.21
CA THR A 209 29.76 0.28 18.86
C THR A 209 29.42 1.50 18.01
N HIS A 210 30.39 2.38 17.83
CA HIS A 210 30.34 3.50 16.89
C HIS A 210 31.13 3.22 15.60
N SER A 211 31.85 2.09 15.51
CA SER A 211 32.65 1.71 14.34
C SER A 211 31.93 0.66 13.48
N ASN A 212 31.77 0.95 12.17
CA ASN A 212 31.25 -0.02 11.21
C ASN A 212 32.28 -1.12 10.94
N GLU A 213 33.57 -0.76 10.86
CA GLU A 213 34.68 -1.69 10.68
C GLU A 213 34.71 -2.76 11.78
N GLU A 214 34.52 -2.36 13.04
CA GLU A 214 34.49 -3.29 14.18
C GLU A 214 33.30 -4.27 14.12
N VAL A 215 32.18 -3.85 13.51
CA VAL A 215 31.04 -4.74 13.25
C VAL A 215 31.42 -5.75 12.18
N VAL A 216 31.96 -5.30 11.05
CA VAL A 216 32.32 -6.19 9.93
C VAL A 216 33.39 -7.18 10.33
N SER A 217 34.51 -6.71 10.90
CA SER A 217 35.63 -7.59 11.29
C SER A 217 35.25 -8.65 12.34
N TRP A 218 34.16 -8.45 13.08
CA TRP A 218 33.67 -9.39 14.09
C TRP A 218 32.59 -10.35 13.57
N SER A 219 31.92 -10.02 12.46
CA SER A 219 30.70 -10.71 12.02
C SER A 219 30.96 -11.69 10.88
N ASP A 220 30.06 -12.66 10.73
CA ASP A 220 29.95 -13.53 9.56
C ASP A 220 28.83 -13.02 8.63
N LEU A 221 27.71 -12.55 9.22
CA LEU A 221 26.57 -11.98 8.51
C LEU A 221 26.41 -10.51 8.88
N VAL A 222 26.45 -9.60 7.90
CA VAL A 222 26.37 -8.15 8.14
C VAL A 222 25.14 -7.56 7.46
N PHE A 223 24.19 -7.10 8.27
CA PHE A 223 23.05 -6.32 7.79
C PHE A 223 23.43 -4.85 7.64
N VAL A 224 23.35 -4.32 6.42
CA VAL A 224 23.49 -2.89 6.12
C VAL A 224 22.10 -2.25 6.14
N VAL A 225 21.76 -1.62 7.27
CA VAL A 225 20.41 -1.10 7.57
C VAL A 225 20.42 0.42 7.74
N VAL A 226 21.05 1.10 6.79
CA VAL A 226 21.13 2.56 6.71
C VAL A 226 20.13 3.11 5.69
N LYS A 227 19.98 4.44 5.66
CA LYS A 227 19.19 5.10 4.60
C LYS A 227 19.88 4.86 3.25
N SER A 228 19.09 4.78 2.17
CA SER A 228 19.61 4.45 0.83
C SER A 228 20.78 5.33 0.37
N HIS A 229 20.70 6.65 0.61
CA HIS A 229 21.79 7.58 0.28
C HIS A 229 23.08 7.39 1.10
N LEU A 230 23.04 6.60 2.18
CA LEU A 230 24.21 6.27 3.00
C LEU A 230 24.82 4.91 2.65
N VAL A 231 24.18 4.12 1.80
CA VAL A 231 24.70 2.77 1.48
C VAL A 231 26.04 2.85 0.78
N ALA A 232 26.16 3.69 -0.26
CA ALA A 232 27.40 3.85 -0.99
C ALA A 232 28.60 4.22 -0.07
N PRO A 233 28.54 5.31 0.72
CA PRO A 233 29.67 5.66 1.59
C PRO A 233 29.95 4.59 2.66
N VAL A 234 28.92 3.91 3.19
CA VAL A 234 29.11 2.84 4.19
C VAL A 234 29.76 1.60 3.56
N LEU A 235 29.33 1.19 2.37
CA LEU A 235 29.94 0.04 1.69
C LEU A 235 31.39 0.33 1.30
N THR A 236 31.69 1.55 0.84
CA THR A 236 33.06 1.98 0.57
C THR A 236 33.92 1.98 1.85
N GLU A 237 33.40 2.49 2.97
CA GLU A 237 34.08 2.49 4.27
C GLU A 237 34.47 1.07 4.71
N ILE A 238 33.55 0.11 4.61
CA ILE A 238 33.81 -1.25 5.10
C ILE A 238 34.51 -2.17 4.10
N SER A 239 34.64 -1.75 2.84
CA SER A 239 35.04 -2.61 1.70
C SER A 239 36.34 -3.37 1.98
N GLU A 240 37.36 -2.71 2.54
CA GLU A 240 38.66 -3.32 2.86
C GLU A 240 38.60 -4.39 3.96
N HIS A 241 37.53 -4.41 4.75
CA HIS A 241 37.30 -5.38 5.83
C HIS A 241 36.41 -6.54 5.39
N VAL A 242 35.81 -6.46 4.20
CA VAL A 242 34.98 -7.52 3.63
C VAL A 242 35.88 -8.58 2.99
N THR A 243 35.52 -9.84 3.19
CA THR A 243 36.27 -11.03 2.77
C THR A 243 35.26 -12.11 2.41
N GLU A 244 35.69 -13.20 1.78
CA GLU A 244 34.82 -14.32 1.35
C GLU A 244 33.99 -14.96 2.46
N ARG A 245 34.39 -14.82 3.74
CA ARG A 245 33.61 -15.30 4.89
C ARG A 245 32.30 -14.53 5.12
N HIS A 246 32.21 -13.29 4.64
CA HIS A 246 31.12 -12.38 5.00
C HIS A 246 29.94 -12.50 4.03
N ILE A 247 28.73 -12.53 4.59
CA ILE A 247 27.48 -12.37 3.83
C ILE A 247 26.97 -10.96 4.11
N ILE A 248 26.94 -10.10 3.09
CA ILE A 248 26.45 -8.72 3.19
C ILE A 248 24.98 -8.67 2.81
N VAL A 249 24.12 -8.32 3.76
CA VAL A 249 22.67 -8.19 3.56
C VAL A 249 22.27 -6.72 3.53
N SER A 250 22.01 -6.18 2.34
CA SER A 250 21.52 -4.80 2.18
C SER A 250 20.00 -4.73 2.39
N VAL A 251 19.56 -3.84 3.28
CA VAL A 251 18.14 -3.61 3.60
C VAL A 251 17.60 -2.31 2.98
N ALA A 252 18.42 -1.65 2.15
CA ALA A 252 18.09 -0.33 1.63
C ALA A 252 17.12 -0.39 0.44
N ALA A 253 16.02 0.35 0.56
CA ALA A 253 15.10 0.55 -0.54
C ALA A 253 15.78 1.29 -1.70
N GLY A 254 15.59 0.77 -2.92
CA GLY A 254 16.11 1.37 -4.14
C GLY A 254 17.61 1.20 -4.38
N VAL A 255 18.33 0.36 -3.62
CA VAL A 255 19.72 0.01 -3.94
C VAL A 255 19.74 -1.39 -4.53
N THR A 256 20.23 -1.53 -5.77
CA THR A 256 20.25 -2.81 -6.47
C THR A 256 21.39 -3.71 -6.01
N LEU A 257 21.27 -5.02 -6.22
CA LEU A 257 22.36 -5.98 -6.02
C LEU A 257 23.58 -5.58 -6.83
N ALA A 258 23.40 -5.19 -8.10
CA ALA A 258 24.49 -4.73 -8.95
C ALA A 258 25.27 -3.56 -8.32
N THR A 259 24.58 -2.57 -7.77
CA THR A 259 25.22 -1.45 -7.05
C THR A 259 25.94 -1.92 -5.78
N VAL A 260 25.37 -2.85 -5.03
CA VAL A 260 26.02 -3.40 -3.82
C VAL A 260 27.28 -4.16 -4.20
N GLU A 261 27.22 -5.01 -5.22
CA GLU A 261 28.35 -5.81 -5.71
C GLU A 261 29.47 -4.95 -6.30
N GLU A 262 29.15 -3.85 -7.00
CA GLU A 262 30.13 -2.89 -7.53
C GLU A 262 30.93 -2.18 -6.43
N LEU A 263 30.32 -1.97 -5.26
CA LEU A 263 30.94 -1.25 -4.13
C LEU A 263 31.73 -2.16 -3.18
N LEU A 264 31.59 -3.47 -3.34
CA LEU A 264 32.26 -4.48 -2.52
C LEU A 264 33.43 -5.11 -3.28
N PRO A 265 34.36 -5.79 -2.58
CA PRO A 265 35.40 -6.56 -3.25
C PRO A 265 34.82 -7.59 -4.22
N GLU A 266 35.57 -7.91 -5.27
CA GLU A 266 35.19 -8.95 -6.24
C GLU A 266 34.88 -10.28 -5.53
N ASN A 267 33.87 -11.00 -6.00
CA ASN A 267 33.36 -12.25 -5.42
C ASN A 267 32.68 -12.13 -4.04
N SER A 268 32.40 -10.91 -3.54
CA SER A 268 31.66 -10.74 -2.29
C SER A 268 30.26 -11.36 -2.34
N VAL A 269 29.85 -12.01 -1.25
CA VAL A 269 28.51 -12.57 -1.11
C VAL A 269 27.54 -11.47 -0.67
N ALA A 270 26.61 -11.11 -1.56
CA ALA A 270 25.61 -10.07 -1.30
C ALA A 270 24.17 -10.63 -1.39
N ILE A 271 23.30 -10.15 -0.52
CA ILE A 271 21.86 -10.40 -0.55
C ILE A 271 21.14 -9.06 -0.39
N ARG A 272 20.13 -8.81 -1.22
CA ARG A 272 19.21 -7.68 -1.06
C ARG A 272 17.97 -8.18 -0.34
N LEU A 273 17.67 -7.62 0.82
CA LEU A 273 16.52 -7.95 1.65
C LEU A 273 15.58 -6.75 1.73
N MET A 274 14.30 -6.97 1.50
CA MET A 274 13.27 -5.96 1.70
C MET A 274 12.26 -6.42 2.75
N PRO A 275 12.37 -5.94 3.99
CA PRO A 275 11.37 -6.15 5.04
C PRO A 275 10.31 -5.04 5.04
N ASN A 276 9.29 -5.19 5.87
CA ASN A 276 8.32 -4.15 6.18
C ASN A 276 8.19 -3.87 7.68
N LEU A 277 7.51 -2.78 8.03
CA LEU A 277 7.42 -2.26 9.40
C LEU A 277 6.92 -3.27 10.46
N PRO A 278 5.95 -4.17 10.15
CA PRO A 278 5.51 -5.23 11.06
C PRO A 278 6.59 -6.17 11.61
N CYS A 279 7.82 -6.17 11.08
CA CYS A 279 8.95 -6.84 11.73
C CYS A 279 9.16 -6.37 13.20
N LEU A 280 8.77 -5.15 13.56
CA LEU A 280 8.83 -4.65 14.94
C LEU A 280 8.00 -5.48 15.93
N VAL A 281 6.92 -6.09 15.43
CA VAL A 281 6.00 -6.95 16.19
C VAL A 281 6.07 -8.41 15.72
N GLN A 282 7.12 -8.78 15.00
CA GLN A 282 7.38 -10.16 14.55
C GLN A 282 6.29 -10.72 13.61
N GLU A 283 5.63 -9.84 12.85
CA GLU A 283 4.61 -10.17 11.86
C GLU A 283 4.96 -9.57 10.49
N GLY A 284 6.26 -9.51 10.21
CA GLY A 284 6.83 -8.99 8.96
C GLY A 284 6.43 -9.79 7.73
N ALA A 285 6.50 -9.12 6.59
CA ALA A 285 6.66 -9.77 5.29
C ALA A 285 8.01 -9.31 4.73
N LEU A 286 8.86 -10.26 4.42
CA LEU A 286 10.22 -10.08 3.99
C LEU A 286 10.42 -10.81 2.66
N LEU A 287 11.03 -10.14 1.69
CA LEU A 287 11.46 -10.76 0.43
C LEU A 287 12.94 -10.49 0.23
N PHE A 288 13.72 -11.50 -0.12
CA PHE A 288 15.12 -11.33 -0.47
C PHE A 288 15.45 -11.89 -1.86
N ALA A 289 16.54 -11.35 -2.43
CA ALA A 289 17.16 -11.81 -3.65
C ALA A 289 18.66 -11.99 -3.42
N ARG A 290 19.21 -13.07 -3.96
CA ARG A 290 20.64 -13.38 -3.90
C ARG A 290 21.41 -12.66 -4.99
N GLY A 291 22.58 -12.14 -4.64
CA GLY A 291 23.58 -11.66 -5.58
C GLY A 291 24.22 -12.80 -6.38
N SER A 292 25.09 -12.42 -7.31
CA SER A 292 25.76 -13.29 -8.27
C SER A 292 26.62 -14.37 -7.62
N HIS A 293 27.21 -14.08 -6.44
CA HIS A 293 28.09 -14.99 -5.71
C HIS A 293 27.42 -15.65 -4.49
N ALA A 294 26.20 -15.26 -4.14
CA ALA A 294 25.47 -15.86 -3.03
C ALA A 294 24.90 -17.21 -3.44
N LYS A 295 25.18 -18.25 -2.66
CA LYS A 295 24.75 -19.62 -2.92
C LYS A 295 23.39 -19.91 -2.31
N GLN A 296 22.82 -21.08 -2.63
CA GLN A 296 21.52 -21.46 -2.09
C GLN A 296 21.57 -21.61 -0.58
N GLU A 297 22.69 -22.08 -0.04
CA GLU A 297 22.92 -22.25 1.40
C GLU A 297 22.86 -20.92 2.15
N ASP A 298 23.37 -19.83 1.56
CA ASP A 298 23.30 -18.48 2.15
C ASP A 298 21.84 -18.00 2.26
N GLY A 299 21.03 -18.29 1.24
CA GLY A 299 19.60 -18.01 1.25
C GLY A 299 18.82 -18.83 2.28
N VAL A 300 19.16 -20.12 2.43
CA VAL A 300 18.58 -20.99 3.46
C VAL A 300 18.94 -20.50 4.86
N LEU A 301 20.21 -20.14 5.09
CA LEU A 301 20.68 -19.55 6.34
C LEU A 301 19.91 -18.27 6.68
N LEU A 302 19.83 -17.33 5.73
CA LEU A 302 19.12 -16.07 5.95
C LEU A 302 17.64 -16.28 6.27
N ARG A 303 16.97 -17.19 5.54
CA ARG A 303 15.57 -17.53 5.80
C ARG A 303 15.40 -18.13 7.19
N SER A 304 16.29 -19.04 7.58
CA SER A 304 16.29 -19.64 8.93
C SER A 304 16.44 -18.58 10.00
N LEU A 305 17.40 -17.66 9.88
CA LEU A 305 17.60 -16.59 10.86
C LEU A 305 16.40 -15.64 10.98
N LEU A 306 15.75 -15.34 9.86
CA LEU A 306 14.66 -14.37 9.80
C LEU A 306 13.27 -14.95 10.04
N HIS A 307 13.10 -16.27 10.22
CA HIS A 307 11.78 -16.91 10.31
C HIS A 307 10.89 -16.36 11.43
N ARG A 308 11.50 -15.87 12.53
CA ARG A 308 10.78 -15.22 13.62
C ARG A 308 10.38 -13.78 13.32
N CYS A 309 10.97 -13.14 12.33
CA CYS A 309 10.60 -11.78 11.91
C CYS A 309 9.22 -11.74 11.23
N GLY A 310 8.76 -12.87 10.70
CA GLY A 310 7.49 -13.01 9.98
C GLY A 310 7.63 -13.94 8.77
N LEU A 311 6.86 -13.70 7.72
CA LEU A 311 6.98 -14.44 6.45
C LEU A 311 8.26 -14.00 5.72
N VAL A 312 9.13 -14.96 5.39
CA VAL A 312 10.37 -14.71 4.65
C VAL A 312 10.35 -15.51 3.36
N GLU A 313 10.42 -14.82 2.23
CA GLU A 313 10.47 -15.43 0.90
C GLU A 313 11.71 -15.04 0.11
N GLU A 314 12.07 -15.88 -0.85
CA GLU A 314 13.15 -15.68 -1.81
C GLU A 314 12.54 -15.52 -3.20
N GLY A 315 13.08 -14.62 -4.01
CA GLY A 315 12.67 -14.50 -5.40
C GLY A 315 13.64 -13.66 -6.23
N PRO A 316 13.33 -13.47 -7.53
CA PRO A 316 14.09 -12.57 -8.39
C PRO A 316 14.13 -11.15 -7.83
N GLU A 317 15.25 -10.44 -8.02
CA GLU A 317 15.42 -9.07 -7.55
C GLU A 317 14.32 -8.13 -8.07
N ALA A 318 13.82 -8.35 -9.28
CA ALA A 318 12.72 -7.59 -9.88
C ALA A 318 11.42 -7.61 -9.03
N TRP A 319 11.24 -8.61 -8.17
CA TRP A 319 10.12 -8.69 -7.25
C TRP A 319 10.29 -7.82 -6.01
N ILE A 320 11.50 -7.35 -5.68
CA ILE A 320 11.72 -6.49 -4.51
C ILE A 320 11.00 -5.14 -4.65
N ASP A 321 10.96 -4.55 -5.84
CA ASP A 321 10.22 -3.30 -6.05
C ASP A 321 8.70 -3.53 -5.98
N ILE A 322 8.23 -4.70 -6.47
CA ILE A 322 6.83 -5.12 -6.35
C ILE A 322 6.47 -5.32 -4.86
N HIS A 323 7.33 -6.01 -4.11
CA HIS A 323 7.19 -6.21 -2.68
C HIS A 323 7.19 -4.89 -1.92
N THR A 324 8.02 -3.93 -2.32
CA THR A 324 8.03 -2.57 -1.76
C THR A 324 6.67 -1.86 -1.95
N GLY A 325 6.08 -1.96 -3.14
CA GLY A 325 4.76 -1.43 -3.44
C GLY A 325 3.62 -2.16 -2.74
N LEU A 326 3.77 -3.46 -2.51
CA LEU A 326 2.78 -4.32 -1.87
C LEU A 326 2.90 -4.33 -0.34
N SER A 327 3.95 -4.92 0.23
CA SER A 327 4.10 -5.16 1.67
C SER A 327 4.66 -3.95 2.40
N GLY A 328 5.60 -3.21 1.78
CA GLY A 328 6.26 -2.06 2.39
C GLY A 328 5.28 -0.89 2.51
N SER A 329 4.71 -0.50 1.38
CA SER A 329 3.70 0.57 1.30
C SER A 329 2.32 0.12 1.81
N GLY A 330 1.99 -1.18 1.68
CA GLY A 330 0.71 -1.75 2.09
C GLY A 330 0.36 -1.55 3.56
N VAL A 331 1.36 -1.46 4.44
CA VAL A 331 1.12 -1.14 5.86
C VAL A 331 0.34 0.18 6.01
N ALA A 332 0.71 1.20 5.24
CA ALA A 332 0.00 2.48 5.26
C ALA A 332 -1.40 2.38 4.63
N PHE A 333 -1.57 1.54 3.60
CA PHE A 333 -2.88 1.30 2.99
C PHE A 333 -3.84 0.65 3.99
N VAL A 334 -3.34 -0.31 4.77
CA VAL A 334 -4.10 -0.97 5.84
C VAL A 334 -4.43 0.01 6.97
N TYR A 335 -3.53 0.91 7.36
CA TYR A 335 -3.83 1.95 8.34
C TYR A 335 -4.93 2.89 7.87
N LEU A 336 -4.88 3.34 6.62
CA LEU A 336 -5.94 4.17 6.03
C LEU A 336 -7.29 3.42 6.02
N PHE A 337 -7.28 2.13 5.69
CA PHE A 337 -8.50 1.32 5.72
C PHE A 337 -9.06 1.17 7.14
N ALA A 338 -8.21 0.91 8.13
CA ALA A 338 -8.61 0.82 9.54
C ALA A 338 -9.17 2.14 10.08
N GLU A 339 -8.55 3.27 9.70
CA GLU A 339 -9.03 4.62 10.02
C GLU A 339 -10.43 4.85 9.42
N ALA A 340 -10.60 4.55 8.12
CA ALA A 340 -11.89 4.70 7.44
C ALA A 340 -13.00 3.83 8.05
N LEU A 341 -12.68 2.60 8.49
CA LEU A 341 -13.62 1.75 9.23
C LEU A 341 -14.04 2.38 10.55
N ALA A 342 -13.09 2.89 11.32
CA ALA A 342 -13.35 3.54 12.60
C ALA A 342 -14.20 4.80 12.43
N GLU A 343 -13.87 5.67 11.47
CA GLU A 343 -14.67 6.87 11.14
C GLU A 343 -16.09 6.50 10.68
N GLY A 344 -16.23 5.41 9.93
CA GLY A 344 -17.52 4.84 9.56
C GLY A 344 -18.36 4.47 10.79
N ALA A 345 -17.77 3.81 11.79
CA ALA A 345 -18.46 3.45 13.03
C ALA A 345 -18.80 4.68 13.89
N VAL A 346 -17.92 5.68 13.96
CA VAL A 346 -18.18 6.96 14.65
C VAL A 346 -19.37 7.68 14.02
N LYS A 347 -19.44 7.71 12.69
CA LYS A 347 -20.59 8.28 11.97
C LYS A 347 -21.91 7.58 12.32
N MET A 348 -21.87 6.31 12.70
CA MET A 348 -23.03 5.55 13.16
C MET A 348 -23.32 5.69 14.67
N GLY A 349 -22.55 6.51 15.39
CA GLY A 349 -22.78 6.85 16.79
C GLY A 349 -21.86 6.15 17.79
N MET A 350 -20.86 5.38 17.35
CA MET A 350 -19.90 4.74 18.26
C MET A 350 -18.89 5.76 18.82
N PRO A 351 -18.51 5.67 20.11
CA PRO A 351 -17.40 6.47 20.65
C PRO A 351 -16.09 6.21 19.90
N SER A 352 -15.36 7.28 19.56
CA SER A 352 -14.16 7.22 18.72
C SER A 352 -13.10 6.23 19.23
N ALA A 353 -12.74 6.26 20.52
CA ALA A 353 -11.74 5.35 21.08
C ALA A 353 -12.12 3.86 20.89
N LEU A 354 -13.39 3.52 21.12
CA LEU A 354 -13.90 2.17 20.92
C LEU A 354 -13.89 1.77 19.43
N ALA A 355 -14.30 2.68 18.54
CA ALA A 355 -14.31 2.45 17.11
C ALA A 355 -12.90 2.13 16.56
N HIS A 356 -11.89 2.90 16.96
CA HIS A 356 -10.50 2.63 16.56
C HIS A 356 -9.99 1.30 17.10
N SER A 357 -10.29 0.96 18.36
CA SER A 357 -9.89 -0.32 18.94
C SER A 357 -10.53 -1.51 18.23
N ILE A 358 -11.83 -1.44 17.93
CA ILE A 358 -12.56 -2.52 17.22
C ILE A 358 -12.09 -2.62 15.77
N ALA A 359 -11.85 -1.50 15.08
CA ALA A 359 -11.35 -1.51 13.71
C ALA A 359 -9.96 -2.16 13.62
N SER A 360 -9.05 -1.83 14.54
CA SER A 360 -7.73 -2.45 14.63
C SER A 360 -7.83 -3.97 14.86
N GLN A 361 -8.66 -4.40 15.81
CA GLN A 361 -8.86 -5.83 16.10
C GLN A 361 -9.51 -6.58 14.92
N THR A 362 -10.44 -5.94 14.21
CA THR A 362 -11.08 -6.50 13.01
C THR A 362 -10.06 -6.77 11.91
N VAL A 363 -9.17 -5.81 11.66
CA VAL A 363 -8.09 -5.95 10.66
C VAL A 363 -7.12 -7.07 11.07
N LEU A 364 -6.70 -7.11 12.34
CA LEU A 364 -5.81 -8.16 12.86
C LEU A 364 -6.43 -9.56 12.69
N GLY A 365 -7.67 -9.75 13.14
CA GLY A 365 -8.36 -11.04 13.08
C GLY A 365 -8.58 -11.52 11.65
N ALA A 366 -9.02 -10.64 10.76
CA ALA A 366 -9.20 -10.96 9.35
C ALA A 366 -7.88 -11.34 8.67
N GLY A 367 -6.79 -10.62 8.97
CA GLY A 367 -5.46 -10.93 8.45
C GLY A 367 -4.95 -12.30 8.92
N LYS A 368 -5.12 -12.63 10.20
CA LYS A 368 -4.75 -13.95 10.75
C LYS A 368 -5.55 -15.08 10.10
N LEU A 369 -6.87 -14.96 10.03
CA LEU A 369 -7.71 -15.96 9.36
C LEU A 369 -7.33 -16.14 7.89
N LEU A 370 -7.04 -15.06 7.18
CA LEU A 370 -6.59 -15.13 5.79
C LEU A 370 -5.28 -15.90 5.65
N ARG A 371 -4.30 -15.61 6.50
CA ARG A 371 -2.98 -16.27 6.46
C ARG A 371 -3.06 -17.75 6.84
N GLU A 372 -3.78 -18.06 7.92
CA GLU A 372 -3.75 -19.39 8.55
C GLU A 372 -4.73 -20.38 7.91
N SER A 373 -5.79 -19.91 7.25
CA SER A 373 -6.80 -20.82 6.69
C SER A 373 -6.41 -21.48 5.36
N GLY A 374 -5.45 -20.92 4.62
CA GLY A 374 -5.11 -21.35 3.25
C GLY A 374 -6.23 -21.15 2.22
N LYS A 375 -7.36 -20.54 2.60
CA LYS A 375 -8.53 -20.35 1.73
C LYS A 375 -8.35 -19.14 0.82
N HIS A 376 -8.96 -19.22 -0.37
CA HIS A 376 -9.05 -18.06 -1.26
C HIS A 376 -9.81 -16.90 -0.57
N PRO A 377 -9.36 -15.63 -0.67
CA PRO A 377 -10.02 -14.49 -0.03
C PRO A 377 -11.51 -14.35 -0.36
N ALA A 378 -11.90 -14.66 -1.60
CA ALA A 378 -13.31 -14.67 -2.01
C ALA A 378 -14.14 -15.73 -1.26
N GLN A 379 -13.56 -16.88 -0.91
CA GLN A 379 -14.25 -17.90 -0.11
C GLN A 379 -14.46 -17.40 1.32
N LEU A 380 -13.40 -16.91 1.98
CA LEU A 380 -13.52 -16.32 3.32
C LEU A 380 -14.56 -15.18 3.37
N ARG A 381 -14.59 -14.34 2.33
CA ARG A 381 -15.61 -13.29 2.19
C ARG A 381 -17.02 -13.87 2.07
N SER A 382 -17.22 -14.94 1.30
CA SER A 382 -18.52 -15.61 1.18
C SER A 382 -18.98 -16.24 2.50
N GLU A 383 -18.05 -16.83 3.26
CA GLU A 383 -18.34 -17.47 4.56
C GLU A 383 -18.90 -16.49 5.61
N VAL A 384 -18.54 -15.19 5.53
CA VAL A 384 -19.06 -14.13 6.42
C VAL A 384 -20.22 -13.33 5.82
N CYS A 385 -20.74 -13.75 4.67
CA CYS A 385 -21.72 -13.01 3.89
C CYS A 385 -23.04 -13.78 3.80
N THR A 386 -23.93 -13.56 4.77
CA THR A 386 -25.27 -14.16 4.75
C THR A 386 -26.19 -13.48 3.72
N PRO A 387 -27.07 -14.21 3.02
CA PRO A 387 -28.04 -13.62 2.10
C PRO A 387 -28.90 -12.54 2.79
N GLY A 388 -28.95 -11.34 2.20
CA GLY A 388 -29.66 -10.19 2.77
C GLY A 388 -29.07 -9.60 4.05
N GLY A 389 -27.92 -10.10 4.52
CA GLY A 389 -27.27 -9.65 5.75
C GLY A 389 -26.52 -8.32 5.62
N THR A 390 -26.03 -7.79 6.73
CA THR A 390 -25.33 -6.49 6.77
C THR A 390 -24.06 -6.48 5.90
N THR A 391 -23.31 -7.58 5.89
CA THR A 391 -22.05 -7.71 5.14
C THR A 391 -22.22 -7.44 3.65
N ILE A 392 -23.24 -8.01 2.99
CA ILE A 392 -23.39 -7.86 1.53
C ILE A 392 -23.71 -6.43 1.12
N TYR A 393 -24.50 -5.70 1.93
CA TYR A 393 -24.79 -4.28 1.68
C TYR A 393 -23.54 -3.40 1.84
N GLY A 394 -22.70 -3.72 2.83
CA GLY A 394 -21.39 -3.08 3.02
C GLY A 394 -20.45 -3.35 1.82
N LEU A 395 -20.31 -4.62 1.43
CA LEU A 395 -19.50 -5.03 0.28
C LEU A 395 -19.97 -4.38 -1.02
N HIS A 396 -21.28 -4.34 -1.29
CA HIS A 396 -21.83 -3.68 -2.46
C HIS A 396 -21.45 -2.18 -2.50
N THR A 397 -21.46 -1.50 -1.36
CA THR A 397 -21.04 -0.09 -1.27
C THR A 397 -19.54 0.07 -1.53
N LEU A 398 -18.70 -0.84 -1.04
CA LEU A 398 -17.26 -0.83 -1.31
C LEU A 398 -16.95 -1.09 -2.79
N GLU A 399 -17.68 -1.99 -3.44
CA GLU A 399 -17.54 -2.27 -4.87
C GLU A 399 -18.00 -1.07 -5.72
N GLN A 400 -19.11 -0.40 -5.36
CA GLN A 400 -19.50 0.88 -5.99
C GLN A 400 -18.43 1.96 -5.85
N GLY A 401 -17.70 1.96 -4.73
CA GLY A 401 -16.54 2.82 -4.50
C GLY A 401 -15.29 2.44 -5.29
N GLY A 402 -15.29 1.31 -5.99
CA GLY A 402 -14.15 0.84 -6.78
C GLY A 402 -12.95 0.38 -5.94
N LEU A 403 -13.20 -0.18 -4.74
CA LEU A 403 -12.13 -0.56 -3.80
C LEU A 403 -11.01 -1.39 -4.45
N ARG A 404 -11.36 -2.37 -5.28
CA ARG A 404 -10.38 -3.24 -5.95
C ARG A 404 -9.48 -2.45 -6.89
N ALA A 405 -10.08 -1.65 -7.76
CA ALA A 405 -9.36 -0.81 -8.72
C ALA A 405 -8.42 0.16 -7.98
N ALA A 406 -8.92 0.86 -6.97
CA ALA A 406 -8.12 1.80 -6.19
C ALA A 406 -6.92 1.11 -5.50
N THR A 407 -7.13 -0.08 -4.94
CA THR A 407 -6.07 -0.84 -4.25
C THR A 407 -5.02 -1.34 -5.24
N MET A 408 -5.43 -1.89 -6.39
CA MET A 408 -4.51 -2.35 -7.44
C MET A 408 -3.65 -1.21 -7.97
N SER A 409 -4.28 -0.07 -8.29
CA SER A 409 -3.54 1.13 -8.76
C SER A 409 -2.60 1.71 -7.70
N ALA A 410 -2.91 1.56 -6.41
CA ALA A 410 -2.02 1.99 -5.34
C ALA A 410 -0.73 1.13 -5.29
N VAL A 411 -0.86 -0.19 -5.42
CA VAL A 411 0.30 -1.11 -5.49
C VAL A 411 1.13 -0.84 -6.73
N GLU A 412 0.50 -0.66 -7.88
CA GLU A 412 1.17 -0.30 -9.14
C GLU A 412 1.96 1.01 -9.00
N SER A 413 1.30 2.09 -8.56
CA SER A 413 1.94 3.40 -8.39
C SER A 413 3.11 3.36 -7.40
N ALA A 414 2.97 2.61 -6.30
CA ALA A 414 4.04 2.46 -5.31
C ALA A 414 5.22 1.64 -5.85
N THR A 415 4.93 0.59 -6.63
CA THR A 415 5.94 -0.24 -7.32
C THR A 415 6.72 0.58 -8.34
N GLU A 416 6.04 1.35 -9.18
CA GLU A 416 6.68 2.25 -10.14
C GLU A 416 7.57 3.26 -9.45
N ARG A 417 7.08 3.85 -8.35
CA ARG A 417 7.88 4.77 -7.56
C ARG A 417 9.13 4.11 -6.95
N ALA A 418 9.03 2.85 -6.49
CA ALA A 418 10.18 2.10 -6.00
C ALA A 418 11.24 1.92 -7.09
N ARG A 419 10.82 1.56 -8.32
CA ARG A 419 11.71 1.45 -9.49
C ARG A 419 12.39 2.77 -9.83
N GLU A 420 11.65 3.88 -9.81
CA GLU A 420 12.22 5.22 -10.05
C GLU A 420 13.31 5.59 -9.05
N LEU A 421 13.15 5.20 -7.78
CA LEU A 421 14.12 5.48 -6.73
C LEU A 421 15.42 4.71 -6.94
N GLY A 422 15.38 3.52 -7.54
CA GLY A 422 16.57 2.71 -7.82
C GLY A 422 17.28 2.99 -9.14
N ARG A 423 16.80 3.96 -9.93
CA ARG A 423 17.47 4.45 -11.15
C ARG A 423 18.36 5.68 -10.90
N LYS A 424 18.47 6.11 -9.65
CA LYS A 424 19.28 7.25 -9.21
C LYS A 424 20.56 6.75 -8.59
#